data_AF-A0A4Y9ZET9-F1
#
_entry.id   AF-A0A4Y9ZET9-F1
#
_cell.length_a   1.000
_cell.length_b   1.000
_cell.length_c   1.000
_cell.angle_alpha   90.00
_cell.angle_beta   90.00
_cell.angle_gamma   90.00
#
_symmetry.space_group_name_H-M   'P 1'
#
loop_
_entity.id
_entity.type
_entity.pdbx_description
1 polymer ?
#
loop_
_entity_poly.entity_id
_entity_poly.type
_entity_poly.pdbx_seq_one_letter_code
_entity_poly.pdbx_strand_id
1 'polypeptide(L)'
;MLWMAYVMMLENDGLNERQLREYAGMDLWLRDFWFDPHGASCATAALRDNLWPPSTDIAALTMWLFWFLLRPEDYTILDDTTFKTVISILKLLALAAHQASHFALGDGLTLLRRDVSVPLQAYPVCQPSWADFQPELSLRQSSIPLSYADYPPLAPTPLAAPAILSYLSLAPKSTSPAEVSLHASPLNPSSVAMQIPMSMEWESEWKRCLNLATPGAKRDPPGAFRPGSMEGVWEGLFTYMDFTAYAALLSGAPPPTLHKSLVARHQQTWRLCEYHLLAPESEDELAVNPDRYRPLSPGDPLRAYLPAGIDIQIVRDGLRVHEPGRASTLFYHRTKEHAHITPEYASRVLEILVAGEGHSAWGQFNLIGRIRRDDGFISLSKEYVDDGDRGKWLYRGYLVGDVSGNMAGRWRDTLSPPAVSGYEGCFFMGRRR
;
A
#
# COMPACT_ATOMS: atom_id res chain seq x y z
N MET A 1 -21.52 12.57 2.89
CA MET A 1 -21.94 11.24 3.39
C MET A 1 -20.84 10.18 3.30
N LEU A 2 -20.19 9.92 2.16
CA LEU A 2 -19.13 8.87 2.07
C LEU A 2 -17.97 9.07 3.05
N TRP A 3 -17.50 10.30 3.22
CA TRP A 3 -16.51 10.63 4.26
C TRP A 3 -16.98 10.29 5.67
N MET A 4 -18.25 10.51 5.96
CA MET A 4 -18.83 10.15 7.26
C MET A 4 -18.74 8.64 7.49
N ALA A 5 -19.19 7.85 6.52
CA ALA A 5 -19.12 6.39 6.61
C ALA A 5 -17.67 5.90 6.74
N TYR A 6 -16.74 6.53 6.02
CA TYR A 6 -15.32 6.18 6.08
C TYR A 6 -14.73 6.47 7.47
N VAL A 7 -14.94 7.67 8.02
CA VAL A 7 -14.49 8.03 9.38
C VAL A 7 -15.15 7.15 10.44
N MET A 8 -16.45 6.86 10.31
CA MET A 8 -17.15 5.89 11.16
C MET A 8 -16.46 4.52 11.18
N MET A 9 -15.92 4.06 10.04
CA MET A 9 -15.18 2.80 9.99
C MET A 9 -13.77 2.89 10.59
N LEU A 10 -13.09 4.04 10.47
CA LEU A 10 -11.79 4.25 11.13
C LEU A 10 -11.93 4.28 12.67
N GLU A 11 -13.02 4.84 13.17
CA GLU A 11 -13.34 4.93 14.61
C GLU A 11 -14.28 3.78 15.07
N ASN A 12 -14.29 2.65 14.36
CA ASN A 12 -15.24 1.58 14.62
C ASN A 12 -14.76 0.65 15.73
N ASP A 13 -15.51 0.54 16.84
CA ASP A 13 -15.38 -0.55 17.83
C ASP A 13 -16.54 -1.58 17.73
N GLY A 14 -17.11 -1.72 16.53
CA GLY A 14 -18.16 -2.67 16.17
C GLY A 14 -19.56 -2.06 16.02
N LEU A 15 -19.85 -0.96 16.70
CA LEU A 15 -21.17 -0.30 16.62
C LEU A 15 -21.36 0.48 15.30
N ASN A 16 -20.31 1.15 14.82
CA ASN A 16 -20.37 1.90 13.58
C ASN A 16 -20.55 0.99 12.37
N GLU A 17 -19.86 -0.17 12.35
CA GLU A 17 -20.07 -1.19 11.33
C GLU A 17 -21.53 -1.66 11.33
N ARG A 18 -22.10 -1.99 12.50
CA ARG A 18 -23.51 -2.42 12.58
C ARG A 18 -24.46 -1.34 12.07
N GLN A 19 -24.24 -0.07 12.43
CA GLN A 19 -25.05 1.04 11.95
C GLN A 19 -24.98 1.18 10.41
N LEU A 20 -23.78 1.09 9.84
CA LEU A 20 -23.61 1.20 8.38
C LEU A 20 -24.16 -0.03 7.65
N ARG A 21 -23.96 -1.22 8.20
CA ARG A 21 -24.36 -2.48 7.57
C ARG A 21 -25.84 -2.79 7.77
N GLU A 22 -26.27 -2.94 9.02
CA GLU A 22 -27.59 -3.46 9.36
C GLU A 22 -28.70 -2.42 9.17
N TYR A 23 -28.43 -1.15 9.51
CA TYR A 23 -29.41 -0.09 9.34
C TYR A 23 -29.33 0.57 7.96
N ALA A 24 -28.14 0.99 7.52
CA ALA A 24 -28.00 1.73 6.27
C ALA A 24 -27.86 0.85 5.02
N GLY A 25 -27.65 -0.46 5.15
CA GLY A 25 -27.47 -1.38 4.01
C GLY A 25 -26.25 -1.04 3.15
N MET A 26 -25.20 -0.48 3.77
CA MET A 26 -24.05 0.10 3.06
C MET A 26 -23.29 -0.95 2.24
N ASP A 27 -23.18 -2.19 2.72
CA ASP A 27 -22.53 -3.29 2.00
C ASP A 27 -23.28 -3.69 0.72
N LEU A 28 -24.60 -3.76 0.78
CA LEU A 28 -25.47 -3.97 -0.40
C LEU A 28 -25.33 -2.80 -1.38
N TRP A 29 -25.39 -1.56 -0.87
CA TRP A 29 -25.23 -0.38 -1.70
C TRP A 29 -23.84 -0.32 -2.37
N LEU A 30 -22.76 -0.70 -1.66
CA LEU A 30 -21.41 -0.75 -2.21
C LEU A 30 -21.28 -1.82 -3.30
N ARG A 31 -21.94 -2.98 -3.12
CA ARG A 31 -21.99 -4.03 -4.14
C ARG A 31 -22.68 -3.52 -5.40
N ASP A 32 -23.81 -2.85 -5.27
CA ASP A 32 -24.53 -2.29 -6.41
C ASP A 32 -23.76 -1.13 -7.05
N PHE A 33 -23.17 -0.25 -6.23
CA PHE A 33 -22.31 0.85 -6.68
C PHE A 33 -21.20 0.34 -7.60
N TRP A 34 -20.49 -0.72 -7.20
CA TRP A 34 -19.33 -1.26 -7.93
C TRP A 34 -19.70 -2.21 -9.08
N PHE A 35 -20.68 -3.08 -8.89
CA PHE A 35 -20.83 -4.26 -9.75
C PHE A 35 -22.17 -4.31 -10.50
N ASP A 36 -23.15 -3.47 -10.16
CA ASP A 36 -24.38 -3.39 -10.95
C ASP A 36 -24.07 -2.86 -12.37
N PRO A 37 -24.75 -3.35 -13.43
CA PRO A 37 -24.58 -2.84 -14.79
C PRO A 37 -24.80 -1.33 -14.95
N HIS A 38 -25.59 -0.73 -14.06
CA HIS A 38 -25.89 0.70 -13.98
C HIS A 38 -25.37 1.34 -12.67
N GLY A 39 -24.44 0.67 -11.99
CA GLY A 39 -23.84 1.13 -10.74
C GLY A 39 -23.11 2.48 -10.90
N ALA A 40 -23.21 3.33 -9.89
CA ALA A 40 -22.67 4.69 -9.94
C ALA A 40 -21.13 4.77 -9.96
N SER A 41 -20.41 3.66 -9.77
CA SER A 41 -18.97 3.58 -10.03
C SER A 41 -18.61 3.69 -11.51
N CYS A 42 -19.58 3.42 -12.40
CA CYS A 42 -19.38 3.21 -13.82
C CYS A 42 -18.39 2.08 -14.16
N ALA A 43 -17.99 1.21 -13.22
CA ALA A 43 -16.97 0.19 -13.45
C ALA A 43 -17.44 -0.90 -14.42
N THR A 44 -18.66 -1.39 -14.25
CA THR A 44 -19.27 -2.38 -15.17
C THR A 44 -19.49 -1.80 -16.56
N ALA A 45 -19.95 -0.54 -16.65
CA ALA A 45 -20.10 0.17 -17.91
C ALA A 45 -18.74 0.37 -18.61
N ALA A 46 -17.71 0.79 -17.88
CA ALA A 46 -16.36 0.94 -18.40
C ALA A 46 -15.84 -0.39 -18.95
N LEU A 47 -16.00 -1.50 -18.21
CA LEU A 47 -15.59 -2.81 -18.67
C LEU A 47 -16.29 -3.23 -19.98
N ARG A 48 -17.60 -3.03 -20.08
CA ARG A 48 -18.37 -3.31 -21.30
C ARG A 48 -17.85 -2.49 -22.49
N ASP A 49 -17.50 -1.24 -22.25
CA ASP A 49 -17.09 -0.29 -23.27
C ASP A 49 -15.55 -0.34 -23.53
N ASN A 50 -14.86 -1.35 -23.00
CA ASN A 50 -13.41 -1.55 -23.09
C ASN A 50 -12.58 -0.38 -22.52
N LEU A 51 -13.09 0.27 -21.49
CA LEU A 51 -12.48 1.37 -20.75
C LEU A 51 -12.05 0.93 -19.35
N TRP A 52 -11.01 1.58 -18.83
CA TRP A 52 -10.58 1.39 -17.45
C TRP A 52 -11.56 2.06 -16.48
N PRO A 53 -11.92 1.43 -15.35
CA PRO A 53 -12.78 2.06 -14.36
C PRO A 53 -12.23 3.42 -13.86
N PRO A 54 -13.07 4.40 -13.53
CA PRO A 54 -12.58 5.69 -13.03
C PRO A 54 -11.81 5.57 -11.70
N SER A 55 -10.70 6.30 -11.56
CA SER A 55 -9.92 6.38 -10.30
C SER A 55 -10.12 7.74 -9.61
N THR A 56 -11.30 7.96 -9.06
CA THR A 56 -11.67 9.20 -8.36
C THR A 56 -11.53 9.09 -6.84
N ASP A 57 -11.60 10.21 -6.12
CA ASP A 57 -11.65 10.22 -4.66
C ASP A 57 -12.89 9.47 -4.12
N ILE A 58 -14.02 9.52 -4.85
CA ILE A 58 -15.21 8.71 -4.57
C ILE A 58 -14.88 7.22 -4.69
N ALA A 59 -14.23 6.82 -5.78
CA ALA A 59 -13.80 5.43 -6.00
C ALA A 59 -12.82 4.95 -4.92
N ALA A 60 -11.94 5.83 -4.43
CA ALA A 60 -11.06 5.50 -3.31
C ALA A 60 -11.84 5.25 -2.02
N LEU A 61 -12.69 6.19 -1.60
CA LEU A 61 -13.51 6.04 -0.39
C LEU A 61 -14.40 4.80 -0.46
N THR A 62 -15.08 4.57 -1.58
CA THR A 62 -15.99 3.42 -1.71
C THR A 62 -15.24 2.09 -1.81
N MET A 63 -14.03 2.03 -2.35
CA MET A 63 -13.22 0.79 -2.34
C MET A 63 -12.69 0.48 -0.94
N TRP A 64 -12.31 1.49 -0.17
CA TRP A 64 -11.96 1.30 1.24
C TRP A 64 -13.14 0.83 2.07
N LEU A 65 -14.30 1.47 1.92
CA LEU A 65 -15.54 1.05 2.57
C LEU A 65 -15.93 -0.37 2.16
N PHE A 66 -15.74 -0.71 0.89
CA PHE A 66 -15.92 -2.07 0.39
C PHE A 66 -15.01 -3.05 1.12
N TRP A 67 -13.71 -2.77 1.22
CA TRP A 67 -12.76 -3.60 1.96
C TRP A 67 -13.14 -3.74 3.44
N PHE A 68 -13.49 -2.65 4.10
CA PHE A 68 -13.90 -2.66 5.51
C PHE A 68 -15.13 -3.52 5.77
N LEU A 69 -16.10 -3.53 4.84
CA LEU A 69 -17.34 -4.27 4.96
C LEU A 69 -17.33 -5.62 4.21
N LEU A 70 -16.20 -6.01 3.60
CA LEU A 70 -16.13 -7.22 2.80
C LEU A 70 -16.21 -8.47 3.68
N ARG A 71 -17.19 -9.32 3.37
CA ARG A 71 -17.37 -10.68 3.88
C ARG A 71 -17.29 -11.65 2.72
N PRO A 72 -16.18 -12.39 2.54
CA PRO A 72 -16.02 -13.29 1.39
C PRO A 72 -17.16 -14.30 1.22
N GLU A 73 -17.72 -14.78 2.32
CA GLU A 73 -18.86 -15.70 2.36
C GLU A 73 -20.08 -15.20 1.57
N ASP A 74 -20.37 -13.90 1.59
CA ASP A 74 -21.51 -13.28 0.89
C ASP A 74 -21.36 -13.33 -0.64
N TYR A 75 -20.14 -13.54 -1.14
CA TYR A 75 -19.82 -13.62 -2.56
C TYR A 75 -19.73 -15.06 -3.06
N THR A 76 -19.50 -16.03 -2.17
CA THR A 76 -19.44 -17.46 -2.54
C THR A 76 -20.78 -18.05 -2.96
N ILE A 77 -21.88 -17.40 -2.57
CA ILE A 77 -23.25 -17.82 -2.87
C ILE A 77 -23.81 -17.19 -4.16
N LEU A 78 -23.07 -16.26 -4.78
CA LEU A 78 -23.48 -15.60 -6.01
C LEU A 78 -23.44 -16.58 -7.18
N ASP A 79 -24.26 -16.31 -8.20
CA ASP A 79 -24.17 -17.06 -9.45
C ASP A 79 -22.83 -16.77 -10.17
N ASP A 80 -22.40 -17.72 -11.00
CA ASP A 80 -21.14 -17.65 -11.74
C ASP A 80 -20.96 -16.36 -12.54
N THR A 81 -22.03 -15.79 -13.09
CA THR A 81 -21.96 -14.60 -13.95
C THR A 81 -21.71 -13.36 -13.11
N THR A 82 -22.46 -13.20 -12.03
CA THR A 82 -22.28 -12.10 -11.09
C THR A 82 -20.92 -12.17 -10.42
N PHE A 83 -20.52 -13.36 -9.95
CA PHE A 83 -19.21 -13.55 -9.32
C PHE A 83 -18.05 -13.24 -10.28
N LYS A 84 -18.13 -13.67 -11.54
CA LYS A 84 -17.14 -13.31 -12.58
C LYS A 84 -17.04 -11.81 -12.78
N THR A 85 -18.16 -11.08 -12.77
CA THR A 85 -18.17 -9.61 -12.90
C THR A 85 -17.45 -8.95 -11.72
N VAL A 86 -17.75 -9.37 -10.49
CA VAL A 86 -17.08 -8.89 -9.27
C VAL A 86 -15.57 -9.08 -9.36
N ILE A 87 -15.13 -10.31 -9.64
CA ILE A 87 -13.70 -10.64 -9.75
C ILE A 87 -13.04 -9.86 -10.88
N SER A 88 -13.72 -9.67 -12.00
CA SER A 88 -13.18 -8.93 -13.15
C SER A 88 -12.90 -7.47 -12.80
N ILE A 89 -13.86 -6.80 -12.17
CA ILE A 89 -13.72 -5.40 -11.77
C ILE A 89 -12.60 -5.25 -10.72
N LEU A 90 -12.62 -6.08 -9.67
CA LEU A 90 -11.57 -6.06 -8.64
C LEU A 90 -10.19 -6.35 -9.21
N LYS A 91 -10.08 -7.30 -10.14
CA LYS A 91 -8.84 -7.63 -10.85
C LYS A 91 -8.28 -6.45 -11.63
N LEU A 92 -9.13 -5.69 -12.34
CA LEU A 92 -8.71 -4.50 -13.08
C LEU A 92 -8.18 -3.43 -12.13
N LEU A 93 -8.94 -3.10 -11.08
CA LEU A 93 -8.57 -2.10 -10.07
C LEU A 93 -7.27 -2.49 -9.34
N ALA A 94 -7.11 -3.79 -9.04
CA ALA A 94 -5.92 -4.31 -8.37
C ALA A 94 -4.69 -4.30 -9.28
N LEU A 95 -4.78 -4.77 -10.53
CA LEU A 95 -3.61 -5.09 -11.36
C LEU A 95 -3.24 -4.01 -12.41
N ALA A 96 -4.08 -3.03 -12.70
CA ALA A 96 -3.85 -2.07 -13.80
C ALA A 96 -2.95 -0.86 -13.46
N ALA A 97 -1.74 -1.04 -12.89
CA ALA A 97 -0.86 0.11 -12.61
C ALA A 97 -0.13 0.68 -13.84
N HIS A 98 -0.03 -0.06 -14.94
CA HIS A 98 0.52 0.42 -16.22
C HIS A 98 -0.20 1.67 -16.78
N GLN A 99 -1.43 1.98 -16.34
CA GLN A 99 -2.14 3.21 -16.72
C GLN A 99 -1.46 4.49 -16.21
N ALA A 100 -0.40 4.40 -15.40
CA ALA A 100 0.31 5.55 -14.85
C ALA A 100 1.15 6.37 -15.83
N SER A 101 1.51 5.84 -16.99
CA SER A 101 2.65 6.36 -17.77
C SER A 101 2.32 6.88 -19.17
N HIS A 102 1.07 6.79 -19.64
CA HIS A 102 0.76 7.14 -21.03
C HIS A 102 0.71 8.64 -21.38
N PHE A 103 0.87 9.55 -20.40
CA PHE A 103 0.84 11.01 -20.65
C PHE A 103 2.11 11.78 -20.26
N ALA A 104 3.18 11.12 -19.82
CA ALA A 104 4.40 11.80 -19.36
C ALA A 104 5.44 12.10 -20.45
N LEU A 105 5.22 11.70 -21.71
CA LEU A 105 6.10 12.03 -22.84
C LEU A 105 5.38 13.04 -23.75
N GLY A 106 5.93 14.25 -23.79
CA GLY A 106 5.27 15.43 -24.30
C GLY A 106 5.10 15.49 -25.82
N ASP A 107 4.13 16.32 -26.21
CA ASP A 107 4.21 17.12 -27.41
C ASP A 107 3.91 18.57 -27.04
N GLY A 108 4.89 19.45 -27.25
CA GLY A 108 4.84 20.87 -26.90
C GLY A 108 3.97 21.73 -27.82
N LEU A 109 2.78 21.25 -28.20
CA LEU A 109 1.89 21.93 -29.15
C LEU A 109 0.39 21.69 -28.87
N THR A 110 -0.06 21.90 -27.63
CA THR A 110 -1.50 21.90 -27.29
C THR A 110 -1.85 23.04 -26.34
N LEU A 111 -1.53 24.28 -26.74
CA LEU A 111 -1.99 25.50 -26.04
C LEU A 111 -3.38 25.99 -26.46
N LEU A 112 -4.15 25.20 -27.22
CA LEU A 112 -5.50 25.59 -27.66
C LEU A 112 -6.47 24.40 -27.68
N ARG A 113 -6.78 23.86 -26.49
CA ARG A 113 -8.11 23.25 -26.22
C ARG A 113 -8.43 23.43 -24.74
N ARG A 114 -9.23 24.46 -24.44
CA ARG A 114 -10.08 24.48 -23.24
C ARG A 114 -11.23 23.51 -23.48
N ASP A 115 -10.94 22.22 -23.41
CA ASP A 115 -11.91 21.16 -23.16
C ASP A 115 -11.26 20.27 -22.11
N VAL A 116 -12.02 19.94 -21.07
CA VAL A 116 -11.58 19.32 -19.82
C VAL A 116 -10.79 18.03 -20.07
N SER A 117 -9.47 18.15 -20.22
CA SER A 117 -8.54 17.03 -20.28
C SER A 117 -8.28 16.54 -18.85
N VAL A 118 -9.18 15.71 -18.33
CA VAL A 118 -8.90 14.93 -17.11
C VAL A 118 -7.74 13.99 -17.47
N PRO A 119 -6.58 14.06 -16.79
CA PRO A 119 -5.50 13.12 -17.07
C PRO A 119 -6.01 11.71 -16.78
N LEU A 120 -5.89 10.80 -17.75
CA LEU A 120 -6.20 9.38 -17.59
C LEU A 120 -5.44 8.85 -16.37
N GLN A 121 -6.18 8.69 -15.27
CA GLN A 121 -5.63 8.50 -13.94
C GLN A 121 -5.23 7.04 -13.73
N ALA A 122 -3.96 6.83 -13.38
CA ALA A 122 -3.44 5.58 -12.86
C ALA A 122 -4.22 5.10 -11.63
N TYR A 123 -4.06 3.83 -11.25
CA TYR A 123 -4.32 3.35 -9.89
C TYR A 123 -3.01 3.34 -9.09
N PRO A 124 -2.52 4.50 -8.60
CA PRO A 124 -1.24 4.57 -7.93
C PRO A 124 -1.28 3.76 -6.64
N VAL A 125 -0.15 3.13 -6.31
CA VAL A 125 0.02 2.42 -5.03
C VAL A 125 0.22 3.41 -3.89
N CYS A 126 0.82 4.57 -4.15
CA CYS A 126 1.16 5.59 -3.16
C CYS A 126 0.93 6.99 -3.71
N GLN A 127 0.83 7.97 -2.81
CA GLN A 127 0.92 9.40 -3.14
C GLN A 127 1.93 10.05 -2.18
N PRO A 128 2.93 10.81 -2.67
CA PRO A 128 3.26 11.17 -4.07
C PRO A 128 3.61 9.99 -4.98
N SER A 129 3.94 10.30 -6.23
CA SER A 129 4.59 9.38 -7.16
C SER A 129 5.69 8.58 -6.45
N TRP A 130 5.74 7.29 -6.75
CA TRP A 130 6.77 6.41 -6.22
C TRP A 130 8.18 6.75 -6.74
N ALA A 131 8.34 7.62 -7.74
CA ALA A 131 9.68 8.10 -8.09
C ALA A 131 10.24 9.01 -6.99
N ASP A 132 9.35 9.66 -6.23
CA ASP A 132 9.70 10.70 -5.27
C ASP A 132 9.57 10.17 -3.84
N PHE A 133 10.70 10.16 -3.12
CA PHE A 133 10.68 9.75 -1.73
C PHE A 133 9.98 10.79 -0.85
N GLN A 134 10.20 12.08 -1.11
CA GLN A 134 9.52 13.14 -0.37
C GLN A 134 8.22 13.51 -1.09
N PRO A 135 7.09 13.66 -0.37
CA PRO A 135 5.85 14.15 -0.94
C PRO A 135 6.04 15.49 -1.63
N GLU A 136 5.77 15.54 -2.94
CA GLU A 136 5.50 16.81 -3.59
C GLU A 136 4.34 17.48 -2.87
N LEU A 137 4.51 18.77 -2.58
CA LEU A 137 3.52 19.63 -1.94
C LEU A 137 2.42 20.00 -2.93
N SER A 138 1.81 19.00 -3.58
CA SER A 138 0.76 19.25 -4.56
C SER A 138 -0.56 19.45 -3.83
N LEU A 139 -1.15 20.64 -4.01
CA LEU A 139 -2.50 21.01 -3.59
C LEU A 139 -3.54 20.07 -4.21
N ARG A 140 -3.83 18.93 -3.57
CA ARG A 140 -5.15 18.32 -3.77
C ARG A 140 -6.17 19.15 -3.00
N GLN A 141 -7.28 19.45 -3.65
CA GLN A 141 -8.44 20.04 -2.98
C GLN A 141 -8.83 19.08 -1.87
N SER A 142 -8.54 19.48 -0.63
CA SER A 142 -9.01 18.76 0.52
C SER A 142 -10.53 18.74 0.48
N SER A 143 -11.10 17.55 0.59
CA SER A 143 -12.52 17.40 0.77
C SER A 143 -12.82 17.57 2.25
N ILE A 144 -13.38 18.71 2.63
CA ILE A 144 -13.92 18.91 3.98
C ILE A 144 -15.18 18.06 4.08
N PRO A 145 -15.28 17.12 5.04
CA PRO A 145 -16.53 16.42 5.28
C PRO A 145 -17.64 17.44 5.58
N LEU A 146 -18.64 17.56 4.70
CA LEU A 146 -19.83 18.37 4.98
C LEU A 146 -20.63 17.70 6.12
N SER A 147 -20.53 18.30 7.30
CA SER A 147 -21.31 18.12 8.54
C SER A 147 -21.32 16.74 9.21
N TYR A 148 -20.53 16.63 10.29
CA TYR A 148 -20.85 16.23 11.68
C TYR A 148 -19.48 16.34 12.38
N ALA A 149 -19.31 17.20 13.37
CA ALA A 149 -18.02 17.67 13.89
C ALA A 149 -17.14 18.45 12.87
N ASP A 150 -16.40 19.45 13.36
CA ASP A 150 -15.43 20.23 12.58
C ASP A 150 -14.17 19.39 12.33
N TYR A 151 -14.28 18.40 11.44
CA TYR A 151 -13.13 17.58 11.06
C TYR A 151 -12.11 18.43 10.28
N PRO A 152 -10.80 18.20 10.49
CA PRO A 152 -9.77 18.82 9.66
C PRO A 152 -9.89 18.37 8.19
N PRO A 153 -9.23 19.09 7.27
CA PRO A 153 -9.05 18.64 5.89
C PRO A 153 -8.58 17.17 5.80
N LEU A 154 -9.28 16.34 5.01
CA LEU A 154 -8.92 14.94 4.75
C LEU A 154 -8.78 14.70 3.24
N ALA A 155 -7.87 13.79 2.89
CA ALA A 155 -7.66 13.27 1.54
C ALA A 155 -7.73 11.74 1.58
N PRO A 156 -8.45 11.09 0.64
CA PRO A 156 -8.56 9.64 0.65
C PRO A 156 -7.21 9.03 0.26
N THR A 157 -6.87 7.90 0.88
CA THR A 157 -5.66 7.16 0.51
C THR A 157 -5.91 6.40 -0.80
N PRO A 158 -4.87 6.06 -1.58
CA PRO A 158 -5.04 5.42 -2.88
C PRO A 158 -5.85 4.11 -2.83
N LEU A 159 -6.73 3.92 -3.80
CA LEU A 159 -7.63 2.75 -3.86
C LEU A 159 -6.94 1.41 -4.13
N ALA A 160 -5.67 1.44 -4.53
CA ALA A 160 -4.93 0.24 -4.92
C ALA A 160 -4.85 -0.79 -3.79
N ALA A 161 -4.51 -0.38 -2.56
CA ALA A 161 -4.37 -1.31 -1.44
C ALA A 161 -5.69 -2.05 -1.09
N PRO A 162 -6.83 -1.36 -0.86
CA PRO A 162 -8.09 -2.07 -0.60
C PRO A 162 -8.59 -2.87 -1.81
N ALA A 163 -8.32 -2.44 -3.04
CA ALA A 163 -8.66 -3.22 -4.24
C ALA A 163 -7.84 -4.52 -4.33
N ILE A 164 -6.54 -4.47 -4.03
CA ILE A 164 -5.65 -5.65 -3.99
C ILE A 164 -6.13 -6.63 -2.92
N LEU A 165 -6.38 -6.15 -1.70
CA LEU A 165 -6.84 -6.97 -0.60
C LEU A 165 -8.20 -7.63 -0.94
N SER A 166 -9.15 -6.84 -1.43
CA SER A 166 -10.47 -7.33 -1.85
C SER A 166 -10.37 -8.37 -2.97
N TYR A 167 -9.57 -8.10 -3.99
CA TYR A 167 -9.32 -9.05 -5.08
C TYR A 167 -8.73 -10.35 -4.54
N LEU A 168 -7.71 -10.30 -3.69
CA LEU A 168 -7.01 -11.49 -3.21
C LEU A 168 -7.84 -12.30 -2.19
N SER A 169 -8.76 -11.66 -1.46
CA SER A 169 -9.73 -12.33 -0.59
C SER A 169 -10.81 -13.10 -1.39
N LEU A 170 -11.25 -12.57 -2.53
CA LEU A 170 -12.30 -13.21 -3.34
C LEU A 170 -11.76 -14.08 -4.48
N ALA A 171 -10.55 -13.81 -4.99
CA ALA A 171 -10.00 -14.49 -6.14
C ALA A 171 -9.94 -16.00 -5.90
N PRO A 172 -10.34 -16.83 -6.89
CA PRO A 172 -10.41 -18.27 -6.74
C PRO A 172 -9.14 -18.84 -6.11
N LYS A 173 -9.30 -19.59 -5.01
CA LYS A 173 -8.24 -20.43 -4.46
C LYS A 173 -8.09 -21.59 -5.45
N SER A 174 -6.88 -21.85 -5.94
CA SER A 174 -6.68 -22.97 -6.88
C SER A 174 -7.22 -24.26 -6.25
N THR A 175 -7.91 -25.07 -7.05
CA THR A 175 -8.70 -26.25 -6.68
C THR A 175 -7.84 -27.47 -6.27
N SER A 176 -6.74 -27.27 -5.54
CA SER A 176 -6.04 -28.37 -4.87
C SER A 176 -6.51 -28.47 -3.41
N PRO A 177 -7.22 -29.54 -3.01
CA PRO A 177 -7.65 -29.76 -1.62
C PRO A 177 -6.50 -29.86 -0.62
N ALA A 178 -5.26 -30.03 -1.10
CA ALA A 178 -4.07 -30.23 -0.27
C ALA A 178 -3.39 -28.92 0.19
N GLU A 179 -3.77 -27.75 -0.35
CA GLU A 179 -3.07 -26.48 -0.12
C GLU A 179 -3.97 -25.36 0.45
N VAL A 180 -5.13 -25.70 1.02
CA VAL A 180 -5.98 -24.72 1.70
C VAL A 180 -5.39 -24.39 3.08
N SER A 181 -4.23 -23.73 3.08
CA SER A 181 -3.79 -23.03 4.29
C SER A 181 -4.67 -21.80 4.45
N LEU A 182 -5.42 -21.74 5.55
CA LEU A 182 -6.24 -20.58 5.96
C LEU A 182 -5.40 -19.29 6.04
N HIS A 183 -4.07 -19.40 6.11
CA HIS A 183 -3.11 -18.32 6.26
C HIS A 183 -2.70 -17.61 4.95
N ALA A 184 -3.18 -18.09 3.79
CA ALA A 184 -2.83 -17.50 2.48
C ALA A 184 -3.91 -16.54 1.92
N SER A 185 -4.79 -15.99 2.77
CA SER A 185 -5.77 -14.98 2.39
C SER A 185 -5.66 -13.74 3.27
N PRO A 186 -5.89 -12.53 2.71
CA PRO A 186 -5.93 -11.32 3.52
C PRO A 186 -6.97 -11.43 4.63
N LEU A 187 -6.63 -10.91 5.81
CA LEU A 187 -7.59 -10.86 6.90
C LEU A 187 -8.52 -9.66 6.70
N ASN A 188 -9.78 -9.96 6.43
CA ASN A 188 -10.83 -8.94 6.28
C ASN A 188 -11.14 -8.26 7.62
N PRO A 189 -11.32 -6.92 7.67
CA PRO A 189 -11.65 -6.16 8.87
C PRO A 189 -12.86 -6.71 9.63
N SER A 190 -13.97 -6.97 8.92
CA SER A 190 -15.19 -7.57 9.48
C SER A 190 -15.01 -8.99 10.02
N SER A 191 -13.88 -9.65 9.75
CA SER A 191 -13.55 -10.99 10.25
C SER A 191 -12.64 -10.97 11.49
N VAL A 192 -12.18 -9.80 11.94
CA VAL A 192 -11.40 -9.67 13.18
C VAL A 192 -12.33 -9.76 14.39
N ALA A 193 -11.97 -10.59 15.37
CA ALA A 193 -12.79 -10.80 16.57
C ALA A 193 -13.00 -9.49 17.35
N MET A 194 -14.22 -9.27 17.85
CA MET A 194 -14.67 -8.09 18.64
C MET A 194 -13.87 -7.82 19.94
N GLN A 195 -12.82 -8.58 20.22
CA GLN A 195 -12.02 -8.47 21.45
C GLN A 195 -10.90 -7.43 21.36
N ILE A 196 -10.62 -6.89 20.16
CA ILE A 196 -9.64 -5.82 19.95
C ILE A 196 -10.42 -4.52 19.69
N PRO A 197 -10.12 -3.40 20.39
CA PRO A 197 -10.62 -2.09 20.02
C PRO A 197 -10.16 -1.77 18.60
N MET A 198 -11.09 -1.84 17.65
CA MET A 198 -10.80 -1.71 16.22
C MET A 198 -10.57 -0.24 15.85
N SER A 199 -10.95 0.71 16.69
CA SER A 199 -10.58 2.14 16.55
C SER A 199 -9.07 2.36 16.52
N MET A 200 -8.31 1.62 17.34
CA MET A 200 -6.84 1.71 17.37
C MET A 200 -6.16 0.98 16.21
N GLU A 201 -6.88 0.09 15.49
CA GLU A 201 -6.35 -0.64 14.34
C GLU A 201 -6.14 0.29 13.13
N TRP A 202 -6.92 1.37 13.03
CA TRP A 202 -6.95 2.26 11.87
C TRP A 202 -6.29 3.62 12.09
N GLU A 203 -5.56 3.78 13.19
CA GLU A 203 -4.89 5.03 13.56
C GLU A 203 -3.87 5.48 12.48
N SER A 204 -3.09 4.54 11.94
CA SER A 204 -2.18 4.83 10.82
C SER A 204 -2.91 5.34 9.58
N GLU A 205 -4.12 4.85 9.32
CA GLU A 205 -4.92 5.23 8.15
C GLU A 205 -5.54 6.61 8.31
N TRP A 206 -6.03 6.91 9.51
CA TRP A 206 -6.48 8.23 9.90
C TRP A 206 -5.38 9.28 9.71
N LYS A 207 -4.19 9.04 10.27
CA LYS A 207 -3.04 9.94 10.12
C LYS A 207 -2.59 10.10 8.69
N ARG A 208 -2.65 9.03 7.90
CA ARG A 208 -2.33 9.08 6.46
C ARG A 208 -3.27 10.03 5.72
N CYS A 209 -4.57 9.98 5.99
CA CYS A 209 -5.55 10.90 5.40
C CYS A 209 -5.25 12.37 5.76
N LEU A 210 -4.88 12.64 7.02
CA LEU A 210 -4.50 13.99 7.47
C LEU A 210 -3.23 14.50 6.77
N ASN A 211 -2.20 13.65 6.70
CA ASN A 211 -0.90 14.02 6.17
C ASN A 211 -0.91 14.24 4.66
N LEU A 212 -1.77 13.50 3.93
CA LEU A 212 -2.02 13.72 2.51
C LEU A 212 -2.83 15.00 2.23
N ALA A 213 -3.67 15.44 3.17
CA ALA A 213 -4.51 16.63 3.01
C ALA A 213 -3.79 17.94 3.33
N THR A 214 -2.73 17.91 4.14
CA THR A 214 -1.99 19.11 4.59
C THR A 214 -0.53 19.05 4.14
N PRO A 215 -0.21 19.50 2.92
CA PRO A 215 1.17 19.60 2.47
C PRO A 215 1.88 20.78 3.16
N GLY A 216 3.01 20.53 3.82
CA GLY A 216 3.96 21.59 4.19
C GLY A 216 3.77 22.28 5.54
N ALA A 217 2.79 21.88 6.36
CA ALA A 217 2.81 22.25 7.78
C ALA A 217 4.03 21.59 8.45
N LYS A 218 4.68 22.26 9.41
CA LYS A 218 5.63 21.60 10.33
C LYS A 218 4.90 20.40 10.93
N ARG A 219 5.22 19.20 10.45
CA ARG A 219 4.55 17.97 10.90
C ARG A 219 5.07 17.66 12.28
N ASP A 220 4.30 18.04 13.30
CA ASP A 220 4.58 17.61 14.67
C ASP A 220 4.57 16.08 14.72
N PRO A 221 5.53 15.43 15.41
CA PRO A 221 5.48 14.01 15.67
C PRO A 221 4.17 13.58 16.35
N PRO A 222 3.66 12.35 16.07
CA PRO A 222 4.26 11.28 15.27
C PRO A 222 3.74 11.20 13.82
N GLY A 223 4.52 10.55 12.94
CA GLY A 223 4.10 10.29 11.56
C GLY A 223 2.94 9.29 11.46
N ALA A 224 2.44 9.02 10.25
CA ALA A 224 1.32 8.08 10.08
C ALA A 224 1.68 6.65 10.45
N PHE A 225 2.89 6.19 10.16
CA PHE A 225 3.28 4.82 10.46
C PHE A 225 3.57 4.61 11.95
N ARG A 226 2.97 3.56 12.53
CA ARG A 226 3.20 3.13 13.91
C ARG A 226 4.53 2.34 14.03
N PRO A 227 5.55 2.86 14.73
CA PRO A 227 6.83 2.15 14.88
C PRO A 227 6.68 0.80 15.59
N GLY A 228 7.48 -0.16 15.16
CA GLY A 228 7.46 -1.56 15.59
C GLY A 228 6.40 -2.43 14.90
N SER A 229 5.59 -1.87 13.99
CA SER A 229 4.56 -2.61 13.28
C SER A 229 5.10 -3.49 12.13
N MET A 230 6.40 -3.51 11.85
CA MET A 230 6.97 -4.39 10.81
C MET A 230 7.80 -5.55 11.36
N GLU A 231 8.12 -5.55 12.65
CA GLU A 231 8.83 -6.67 13.31
C GLU A 231 7.95 -7.92 13.28
N GLY A 232 8.53 -9.06 12.88
CA GLY A 232 7.91 -10.38 13.01
C GLY A 232 7.93 -11.22 11.73
N VAL A 233 7.11 -12.27 11.74
CA VAL A 233 6.96 -13.21 10.63
C VAL A 233 5.68 -12.90 9.87
N TRP A 234 5.82 -12.83 8.54
CA TRP A 234 4.77 -12.46 7.61
C TRP A 234 4.58 -13.57 6.58
N GLU A 235 3.34 -13.91 6.29
CA GLU A 235 2.97 -14.94 5.32
C GLU A 235 1.98 -14.38 4.32
N GLY A 236 2.14 -14.72 3.05
CA GLY A 236 1.26 -14.21 2.02
C GLY A 236 1.64 -14.72 0.65
N LEU A 237 1.32 -13.92 -0.36
CA LEU A 237 1.58 -14.26 -1.74
C LEU A 237 1.85 -13.02 -2.58
N PHE A 238 2.39 -13.26 -3.76
CA PHE A 238 2.41 -12.29 -4.83
C PHE A 238 1.79 -12.88 -6.10
N THR A 239 1.29 -12.00 -6.96
CA THR A 239 0.68 -12.36 -8.23
C THR A 239 1.55 -11.94 -9.39
N TYR A 240 1.49 -12.68 -10.49
CA TYR A 240 2.18 -12.32 -11.73
C TYR A 240 1.37 -12.77 -12.95
N MET A 241 1.63 -12.14 -14.08
CA MET A 241 0.94 -12.41 -15.34
C MET A 241 1.91 -12.87 -16.41
N ASP A 242 1.40 -13.52 -17.45
CA ASP A 242 2.22 -13.82 -18.63
C ASP A 242 2.87 -12.55 -19.20
N PHE A 243 4.14 -12.64 -19.57
CA PHE A 243 4.91 -11.51 -20.08
C PHE A 243 4.32 -10.92 -21.36
N THR A 244 3.77 -11.76 -22.24
CA THR A 244 3.16 -11.30 -23.51
C THR A 244 1.92 -10.49 -23.24
N ALA A 245 1.06 -10.96 -22.34
CA ALA A 245 -0.14 -10.25 -21.93
C ALA A 245 0.21 -8.92 -21.24
N TYR A 246 1.21 -8.92 -20.36
CA TYR A 246 1.62 -7.70 -19.67
C TYR A 246 2.29 -6.69 -20.62
N ALA A 247 3.13 -7.14 -21.55
CA ALA A 247 3.72 -6.29 -22.57
C ALA A 247 2.65 -5.63 -23.47
N ALA A 248 1.58 -6.37 -23.79
CA ALA A 248 0.44 -5.80 -24.50
C ALA A 248 -0.25 -4.69 -23.67
N LEU A 249 -0.42 -4.89 -22.36
CA LEU A 249 -0.96 -3.86 -21.46
C LEU A 249 -0.06 -2.62 -21.40
N LEU A 250 1.27 -2.79 -21.30
CA LEU A 250 2.23 -1.69 -21.39
C LEU A 250 2.17 -0.95 -22.73
N SER A 251 1.71 -1.63 -23.79
CA SER A 251 1.53 -1.06 -25.13
C SER A 251 0.13 -0.45 -25.34
N GLY A 252 -0.66 -0.28 -24.26
CA GLY A 252 -1.99 0.33 -24.31
C GLY A 252 -3.13 -0.63 -24.68
N ALA A 253 -2.95 -1.94 -24.52
CA ALA A 253 -4.03 -2.89 -24.75
C ALA A 253 -5.22 -2.65 -23.78
N PRO A 254 -6.47 -2.91 -24.22
CA PRO A 254 -7.64 -2.57 -23.45
C PRO A 254 -7.86 -3.55 -22.25
N PRO A 255 -8.75 -3.21 -21.31
CA PRO A 255 -9.07 -4.04 -20.13
C PRO A 255 -9.33 -5.53 -20.40
N PRO A 256 -9.97 -5.95 -21.51
CA PRO A 256 -10.17 -7.37 -21.82
C PRO A 256 -8.87 -8.19 -21.83
N THR A 257 -7.73 -7.58 -22.18
CA THR A 257 -6.42 -8.25 -22.14
C THR A 257 -6.08 -8.66 -20.72
N LEU A 258 -6.20 -7.75 -19.75
CA LEU A 258 -5.96 -8.04 -18.34
C LEU A 258 -7.00 -9.01 -17.78
N HIS A 259 -8.28 -8.77 -18.06
CA HIS A 259 -9.38 -9.60 -17.58
C HIS A 259 -9.23 -11.07 -18.02
N LYS A 260 -8.89 -11.33 -19.29
CA LYS A 260 -8.74 -12.68 -19.85
C LYS A 260 -7.41 -13.36 -19.48
N SER A 261 -6.42 -12.61 -19.01
CA SER A 261 -5.11 -13.14 -18.67
C SER A 261 -5.14 -14.02 -17.43
N LEU A 262 -4.39 -15.12 -17.42
CA LEU A 262 -4.17 -15.89 -16.21
C LEU A 262 -3.32 -15.06 -15.24
N VAL A 263 -3.74 -15.03 -13.97
CA VAL A 263 -2.98 -14.43 -12.88
C VAL A 263 -2.51 -15.55 -11.99
N ALA A 264 -1.22 -15.87 -12.10
CA ALA A 264 -0.60 -16.87 -11.25
C ALA A 264 -0.30 -16.27 -9.87
N ARG A 265 -0.27 -17.13 -8.85
CA ARG A 265 -0.06 -16.76 -7.44
C ARG A 265 1.05 -17.64 -6.87
N HIS A 266 1.99 -17.06 -6.13
CA HIS A 266 3.01 -17.81 -5.40
C HIS A 266 3.07 -17.36 -3.95
N GLN A 267 3.13 -18.34 -3.06
CA GLN A 267 3.29 -18.09 -1.63
C GLN A 267 4.70 -17.63 -1.31
N GLN A 268 4.80 -16.83 -0.24
CA GLN A 268 6.06 -16.38 0.32
C GLN A 268 5.92 -16.12 1.82
N THR A 269 7.03 -16.26 2.53
CA THR A 269 7.16 -15.96 3.95
C THR A 269 8.34 -15.03 4.16
N TRP A 270 8.15 -13.99 4.95
CA TRP A 270 9.19 -13.02 5.32
C TRP A 270 9.38 -13.00 6.83
N ARG A 271 10.63 -12.88 7.27
CA ARG A 271 10.99 -12.56 8.64
C ARG A 271 11.65 -11.20 8.63
N LEU A 272 10.96 -10.22 9.19
CA LEU A 272 11.36 -8.81 9.12
C LEU A 272 11.77 -8.29 10.49
N CYS A 273 12.75 -7.41 10.47
CA CYS A 273 13.22 -6.64 11.61
C CYS A 273 13.14 -5.14 11.30
N GLU A 274 12.66 -4.38 12.27
CA GLU A 274 12.48 -2.93 12.17
C GLU A 274 13.55 -2.18 12.99
N TYR A 275 14.14 -1.16 12.39
CA TYR A 275 15.26 -0.41 12.96
C TYR A 275 15.02 1.09 12.89
N HIS A 276 15.26 1.79 14.00
CA HIS A 276 14.92 3.21 14.15
C HIS A 276 16.14 4.09 14.36
N LEU A 277 16.27 5.14 13.56
CA LEU A 277 17.11 6.28 13.89
C LEU A 277 16.33 7.16 14.86
N LEU A 278 16.92 7.51 16.01
CA LEU A 278 16.27 8.30 17.03
C LEU A 278 16.80 9.74 17.04
N ALA A 279 15.93 10.68 17.41
CA ALA A 279 16.28 12.05 17.72
C ALA A 279 17.19 12.12 18.95
N PRO A 280 18.04 13.16 19.06
CA PRO A 280 18.92 13.36 20.22
C PRO A 280 18.13 13.47 21.52
N GLU A 281 18.73 13.09 22.65
CA GLU A 281 18.09 13.22 23.97
C GLU A 281 18.14 14.65 24.51
N SER A 282 19.11 15.44 24.06
CA SER A 282 19.31 16.83 24.44
C SER A 282 19.85 17.67 23.28
N GLU A 283 19.71 18.99 23.37
CA GLU A 283 20.33 19.91 22.41
C GLU A 283 21.86 19.84 22.45
N ASP A 284 22.44 19.52 23.61
CA ASP A 284 23.89 19.33 23.77
C ASP A 284 24.40 18.15 22.92
N GLU A 285 23.66 17.03 22.89
CA GLU A 285 24.00 15.89 22.03
C GLU A 285 23.98 16.28 20.54
N LEU A 286 22.98 17.06 20.13
CA LEU A 286 22.85 17.54 18.76
C LEU A 286 24.01 18.47 18.38
N ALA A 287 24.44 19.34 19.29
CA ALA A 287 25.53 20.30 19.07
C ALA A 287 26.88 19.61 18.88
N VAL A 288 27.12 18.49 19.57
CA VAL A 288 28.39 17.73 19.48
C VAL A 288 28.55 17.04 18.12
N ASN A 289 27.48 16.41 17.61
CA ASN A 289 27.54 15.73 16.32
C ASN A 289 26.17 15.70 15.63
N PRO A 290 25.78 16.78 14.93
CA PRO A 290 24.47 16.87 14.29
C PRO A 290 24.31 15.84 13.17
N ASP A 291 25.43 15.42 12.56
CA ASP A 291 25.44 14.43 11.49
C ASP A 291 25.06 13.03 11.98
N ARG A 292 25.11 12.74 13.29
CA ARG A 292 24.66 11.44 13.84
C ARG A 292 23.13 11.27 13.82
N TYR A 293 22.38 12.37 13.75
CA TYR A 293 20.92 12.37 13.88
C TYR A 293 20.19 12.71 12.58
N ARG A 294 20.92 13.07 11.51
CA ARG A 294 20.31 13.35 10.21
C ARG A 294 19.90 12.04 9.51
N PRO A 295 18.66 11.86 9.02
CA PRO A 295 18.28 10.69 8.22
C PRO A 295 19.14 10.50 6.97
N LEU A 296 19.06 9.32 6.34
CA LEU A 296 19.70 9.08 5.05
C LEU A 296 19.11 9.97 3.96
N SER A 297 19.96 10.39 3.02
CA SER A 297 19.50 11.09 1.81
C SER A 297 18.52 10.21 1.03
N PRO A 298 17.55 10.78 0.30
CA PRO A 298 16.73 9.99 -0.61
C PRO A 298 17.60 9.39 -1.72
N GLY A 299 17.73 8.06 -1.74
CA GLY A 299 18.47 7.32 -2.75
C GLY A 299 17.61 6.97 -3.97
N ASP A 300 18.10 6.01 -4.76
CA ASP A 300 17.41 5.54 -5.97
C ASP A 300 16.08 4.83 -5.61
N PRO A 301 14.93 5.23 -6.20
CA PRO A 301 13.65 4.55 -6.00
C PRO A 301 13.68 3.05 -6.33
N LEU A 302 14.51 2.60 -7.28
CA LEU A 302 14.70 1.17 -7.62
C LEU A 302 15.56 0.42 -6.60
N ARG A 303 16.18 1.13 -5.65
CA ARG A 303 16.93 0.57 -4.53
C ARG A 303 16.26 0.85 -3.19
N ALA A 304 14.92 0.91 -3.18
CA ALA A 304 14.15 1.23 -1.99
C ALA A 304 14.55 2.57 -1.34
N TYR A 305 14.99 3.53 -2.17
CA TYR A 305 15.51 4.83 -1.76
C TYR A 305 16.72 4.78 -0.83
N LEU A 306 17.46 3.68 -0.82
CA LEU A 306 18.73 3.61 -0.13
C LEU A 306 19.81 4.31 -0.98
N PRO A 307 20.62 5.21 -0.40
CA PRO A 307 21.74 5.85 -1.09
C PRO A 307 22.68 4.84 -1.77
N ALA A 308 23.25 5.23 -2.91
CA ALA A 308 24.23 4.40 -3.60
C ALA A 308 25.51 4.25 -2.75
N GLY A 309 26.03 3.02 -2.69
CA GLY A 309 27.25 2.70 -1.94
C GLY A 309 27.09 2.66 -0.42
N ILE A 310 25.86 2.69 0.10
CA ILE A 310 25.58 2.51 1.53
C ILE A 310 26.15 1.19 2.06
N ASP A 311 26.86 1.25 3.19
CA ASP A 311 27.31 0.07 3.94
C ASP A 311 26.40 -0.14 5.14
N ILE A 312 25.88 -1.35 5.29
CA ILE A 312 24.91 -1.72 6.33
C ILE A 312 25.41 -2.96 7.03
N GLN A 313 25.72 -2.81 8.31
CA GLN A 313 26.24 -3.87 9.15
C GLN A 313 25.26 -4.17 10.29
N ILE A 314 24.77 -5.41 10.32
CA ILE A 314 23.93 -5.89 11.42
C ILE A 314 24.81 -6.08 12.65
N VAL A 315 24.43 -5.46 13.76
CA VAL A 315 25.08 -5.61 15.07
C VAL A 315 24.07 -6.04 16.12
N ARG A 316 24.54 -6.46 17.30
CA ARG A 316 23.70 -7.04 18.35
C ARG A 316 22.45 -6.23 18.69
N ASP A 317 22.60 -4.90 18.77
CA ASP A 317 21.54 -3.99 19.25
C ASP A 317 20.90 -3.15 18.13
N GLY A 318 21.23 -3.42 16.86
CA GLY A 318 20.80 -2.53 15.78
C GLY A 318 21.52 -2.71 14.44
N LEU A 319 21.48 -1.65 13.62
CA LEU A 319 22.27 -1.52 12.40
C LEU A 319 23.29 -0.39 12.56
N ARG A 320 24.51 -0.63 12.09
CA ARG A 320 25.45 0.44 11.76
C ARG A 320 25.36 0.71 10.28
N VAL A 321 25.11 1.96 9.93
CA VAL A 321 24.86 2.38 8.56
C VAL A 321 25.80 3.52 8.19
N HIS A 322 26.59 3.34 7.15
CA HIS A 322 27.49 4.36 6.64
C HIS A 322 27.06 4.77 5.22
N GLU A 323 26.75 6.05 5.05
CA GLU A 323 26.42 6.65 3.76
C GLU A 323 27.70 7.25 3.16
N PRO A 324 28.06 6.95 1.89
CA PRO A 324 29.25 7.52 1.27
C PRO A 324 29.26 9.04 1.30
N GLY A 325 30.42 9.62 1.64
CA GLY A 325 30.58 11.07 1.79
C GLY A 325 30.13 11.63 3.13
N ARG A 326 29.62 10.78 4.04
CA ARG A 326 29.24 11.16 5.39
C ARG A 326 30.39 10.96 6.37
N ALA A 327 30.53 11.87 7.34
CA ALA A 327 31.59 11.79 8.34
C ALA A 327 31.27 10.76 9.43
N SER A 328 30.00 10.69 9.85
CA SER A 328 29.57 9.82 10.94
C SER A 328 28.82 8.58 10.44
N THR A 329 29.04 7.46 11.12
CA THR A 329 28.20 6.26 10.97
C THR A 329 26.93 6.41 11.78
N LEU A 330 25.79 6.18 11.16
CA LEU A 330 24.49 6.16 11.82
C LEU A 330 24.29 4.85 12.59
N PHE A 331 23.54 4.94 13.68
CA PHE A 331 23.13 3.78 14.45
C PHE A 331 21.60 3.73 14.51
N TYR A 332 21.03 2.62 14.02
CA TYR A 332 19.60 2.37 14.08
C TYR A 332 19.32 1.33 15.15
N HIS A 333 18.51 1.69 16.14
CA HIS A 333 18.15 0.79 17.23
C HIS A 333 17.16 -0.25 16.72
N ARG A 334 17.43 -1.53 17.01
CA ARG A 334 16.49 -2.60 16.69
C ARG A 334 15.26 -2.51 17.62
N THR A 335 14.08 -2.65 17.04
CA THR A 335 12.86 -2.87 17.82
C THR A 335 12.90 -4.26 18.42
N LYS A 336 12.75 -4.37 19.75
CA LYS A 336 12.59 -5.69 20.36
C LYS A 336 11.19 -6.21 20.08
N GLU A 337 11.10 -7.49 19.74
CA GLU A 337 9.83 -8.21 19.60
C GLU A 337 8.99 -7.99 20.88
N HIS A 338 7.73 -7.56 20.73
CA HIS A 338 6.82 -7.21 21.83
C HIS A 338 7.23 -6.04 22.75
N ALA A 339 8.19 -5.21 22.38
CA ALA A 339 8.41 -3.96 23.10
C ALA A 339 7.18 -3.05 22.93
N HIS A 340 6.57 -2.65 24.04
CA HIS A 340 5.59 -1.57 24.05
C HIS A 340 6.33 -0.28 23.65
N ILE A 341 6.23 0.08 22.37
CA ILE A 341 6.71 1.36 21.86
C ILE A 341 5.88 2.46 22.53
N THR A 342 6.50 3.26 23.38
CA THR A 342 5.81 4.36 24.05
C THR A 342 5.61 5.55 23.09
N PRO A 343 4.61 6.41 23.30
CA PRO A 343 4.44 7.63 22.51
C PRO A 343 5.69 8.52 22.49
N GLU A 344 6.43 8.58 23.61
CA GLU A 344 7.67 9.36 23.73
C GLU A 344 8.80 8.75 22.89
N TYR A 345 8.89 7.43 22.80
CA TYR A 345 9.83 6.79 21.90
C TYR A 345 9.43 7.04 20.44
N ALA A 346 8.14 6.83 20.11
CA ALA A 346 7.63 6.99 18.75
C ALA A 346 7.82 8.42 18.21
N SER A 347 7.67 9.44 19.06
CA SER A 347 7.88 10.84 18.66
C SER A 347 9.34 11.15 18.32
N ARG A 348 10.29 10.40 18.90
CA ARG A 348 11.73 10.51 18.62
C ARG A 348 12.18 9.74 17.37
N VAL A 349 11.38 8.84 16.79
CA VAL A 349 11.81 8.06 15.61
C VAL A 349 11.93 8.97 14.38
N LEU A 350 13.13 9.26 13.92
CA LEU A 350 13.40 10.12 12.76
C LEU A 350 13.31 9.36 11.43
N GLU A 351 13.75 8.11 11.41
CA GLU A 351 13.77 7.27 10.21
C GLU A 351 13.62 5.80 10.57
N ILE A 352 12.99 5.04 9.68
CA ILE A 352 12.71 3.62 9.85
C ILE A 352 13.33 2.85 8.69
N LEU A 353 14.22 1.91 9.01
CA LEU A 353 14.72 0.89 8.10
C LEU A 353 14.09 -0.46 8.43
N VAL A 354 13.90 -1.27 7.40
CA VAL A 354 13.49 -2.65 7.54
C VAL A 354 14.52 -3.53 6.87
N ALA A 355 14.95 -4.58 7.54
CA ALA A 355 15.80 -5.62 6.97
C ALA A 355 15.29 -6.99 7.38
N GLY A 356 15.53 -8.01 6.56
CA GLY A 356 15.05 -9.34 6.85
C GLY A 356 15.41 -10.36 5.79
N GLU A 357 14.90 -11.56 5.99
CA GLU A 357 15.06 -12.70 5.11
C GLU A 357 13.70 -13.26 4.74
N GLY A 358 13.63 -14.04 3.67
CA GLY A 358 12.41 -14.70 3.29
C GLY A 358 12.63 -15.88 2.38
N HIS A 359 11.53 -16.60 2.14
CA HIS A 359 11.50 -17.76 1.29
C HIS A 359 10.25 -17.76 0.41
N SER A 360 10.38 -18.30 -0.79
CA SER A 360 9.30 -18.53 -1.75
C SER A 360 9.58 -19.80 -2.53
N ALA A 361 8.65 -20.22 -3.39
CA ALA A 361 8.89 -21.33 -4.34
C ALA A 361 10.14 -21.12 -5.22
N TRP A 362 10.63 -19.88 -5.33
CA TRP A 362 11.84 -19.54 -6.07
C TRP A 362 13.07 -19.36 -5.18
N GLY A 363 13.09 -19.92 -3.97
CA GLY A 363 14.28 -19.93 -3.11
C GLY A 363 14.30 -18.82 -2.06
N GLN A 364 15.45 -18.72 -1.39
CA GLN A 364 15.71 -17.79 -0.29
C GLN A 364 16.15 -16.42 -0.82
N PHE A 365 15.76 -15.37 -0.12
CA PHE A 365 16.08 -13.99 -0.47
C PHE A 365 16.24 -13.11 0.75
N ASN A 366 16.97 -12.02 0.58
CA ASN A 366 17.10 -10.94 1.54
C ASN A 366 16.19 -9.78 1.17
N LEU A 367 15.71 -9.07 2.19
CA LEU A 367 14.88 -7.88 2.08
C LEU A 367 15.57 -6.72 2.80
N ILE A 368 15.60 -5.56 2.16
CA ILE A 368 16.04 -4.32 2.81
C ILE A 368 15.33 -3.10 2.24
N GLY A 369 14.99 -2.14 3.07
CA GLY A 369 14.35 -0.93 2.60
C GLY A 369 14.01 0.08 3.67
N ARG A 370 13.15 1.03 3.30
CA ARG A 370 12.79 2.20 4.09
C ARG A 370 11.28 2.31 4.24
N ILE A 371 10.86 2.89 5.35
CA ILE A 371 9.47 3.31 5.56
C ILE A 371 9.44 4.83 5.67
N ARG A 372 8.64 5.46 4.82
CA ARG A 372 8.39 6.89 4.89
C ARG A 372 7.47 7.17 6.07
N ARG A 373 8.04 7.77 7.11
CA ARG A 373 7.34 8.05 8.37
C ARG A 373 6.04 8.84 8.18
N ASP A 374 6.02 9.79 7.25
CA ASP A 374 4.91 10.73 7.08
C ASP A 374 3.61 10.06 6.66
N ASP A 375 3.64 9.20 5.65
CA ASP A 375 2.44 8.56 5.11
C ASP A 375 2.49 7.03 5.25
N GLY A 376 3.54 6.48 5.84
CA GLY A 376 3.77 5.05 5.99
C GLY A 376 4.10 4.29 4.72
N PHE A 377 4.59 4.95 3.66
CA PHE A 377 4.98 4.28 2.42
C PHE A 377 6.16 3.33 2.64
N ILE A 378 5.94 2.05 2.35
CA ILE A 378 6.93 1.00 2.49
C ILE A 378 7.55 0.73 1.13
N SER A 379 8.87 0.74 1.06
CA SER A 379 9.64 0.34 -0.13
C SER A 379 10.72 -0.64 0.29
N LEU A 380 10.70 -1.86 -0.25
CA LEU A 380 11.62 -2.94 0.07
C LEU A 380 12.26 -3.48 -1.21
N SER A 381 13.59 -3.58 -1.20
CA SER A 381 14.37 -4.30 -2.19
C SER A 381 14.46 -5.76 -1.78
N LYS A 382 14.06 -6.66 -2.67
CA LYS A 382 14.19 -8.12 -2.57
C LYS A 382 15.30 -8.61 -3.49
N GLU A 383 16.21 -9.41 -2.96
CA GLU A 383 17.35 -9.97 -3.69
C GLU A 383 17.55 -11.43 -3.32
N TYR A 384 17.57 -12.33 -4.31
CA TYR A 384 17.76 -13.76 -4.08
C TYR A 384 19.20 -14.07 -3.64
N VAL A 385 19.35 -15.03 -2.72
CA VAL A 385 20.66 -15.43 -2.17
C VAL A 385 21.50 -16.19 -3.20
N ASP A 386 20.85 -16.95 -4.08
CA ASP A 386 21.52 -17.75 -5.11
C ASP A 386 21.93 -16.89 -6.31
N ASP A 387 23.10 -17.19 -6.90
CA ASP A 387 23.83 -16.40 -7.90
C ASP A 387 22.97 -15.81 -9.04
N GLY A 388 22.90 -14.46 -9.05
CA GLY A 388 22.87 -13.58 -10.23
C GLY A 388 21.58 -13.49 -11.07
N ASP A 389 21.02 -14.62 -11.49
CA ASP A 389 20.08 -14.64 -12.63
C ASP A 389 18.63 -14.30 -12.25
N ARG A 390 18.27 -14.37 -10.96
CA ARG A 390 16.90 -14.12 -10.51
C ARG A 390 16.61 -12.63 -10.28
N GLY A 391 17.64 -11.80 -10.39
CA GLY A 391 17.54 -10.35 -10.35
C GLY A 391 17.05 -9.77 -9.01
N LYS A 392 16.94 -8.45 -9.00
CA LYS A 392 16.45 -7.65 -7.88
C LYS A 392 15.02 -7.20 -8.15
N TRP A 393 14.17 -7.26 -7.14
CA TRP A 393 12.77 -6.90 -7.23
C TRP A 393 12.43 -5.84 -6.19
N LEU A 394 11.50 -4.94 -6.53
CA LEU A 394 11.10 -3.86 -5.64
C LEU A 394 9.65 -4.06 -5.20
N TYR A 395 9.43 -4.20 -3.89
CA TYR A 395 8.10 -4.31 -3.27
C TYR A 395 7.73 -2.96 -2.65
N ARG A 396 6.55 -2.45 -3.00
CA ARG A 396 6.06 -1.14 -2.56
C ARG A 396 4.62 -1.23 -2.14
N GLY A 397 4.27 -0.55 -1.07
CA GLY A 397 2.91 -0.59 -0.58
C GLY A 397 2.76 0.05 0.78
N TYR A 398 1.73 -0.39 1.47
CA TYR A 398 1.36 0.12 2.77
C TYR A 398 0.98 -1.04 3.67
N LEU A 399 1.28 -0.90 4.95
CA LEU A 399 0.62 -1.67 5.99
C LEU A 399 -0.80 -1.11 6.14
N VAL A 400 -1.80 -1.96 5.92
CA VAL A 400 -3.23 -1.64 6.02
C VAL A 400 -3.78 -2.25 7.31
N GLY A 401 -4.09 -1.39 8.29
CA GLY A 401 -4.33 -1.77 9.68
C GLY A 401 -3.02 -1.94 10.48
N ASP A 402 -3.05 -1.74 11.79
CA ASP A 402 -1.86 -1.73 12.64
C ASP A 402 -1.49 -3.11 13.23
N VAL A 403 -2.31 -3.64 14.14
CA VAL A 403 -1.96 -4.84 14.92
C VAL A 403 -2.31 -6.12 14.15
N SER A 404 -3.46 -6.12 13.50
CA SER A 404 -4.00 -7.23 12.70
C SER A 404 -3.91 -6.96 11.20
N GLY A 405 -3.16 -5.93 10.81
CA GLY A 405 -3.11 -5.43 9.45
C GLY A 405 -2.49 -6.36 8.42
N ASN A 406 -2.70 -6.00 7.17
CA ASN A 406 -2.15 -6.66 5.99
C ASN A 406 -1.21 -5.69 5.29
N MET A 407 0.03 -6.11 5.00
CA MET A 407 0.87 -5.36 4.09
C MET A 407 0.43 -5.64 2.65
N ALA A 408 0.02 -4.62 1.91
CA ALA A 408 -0.47 -4.77 0.55
C ALA A 408 0.14 -3.73 -0.40
N GLY A 409 0.36 -4.15 -1.65
CA GLY A 409 0.87 -3.26 -2.67
C GLY A 409 1.33 -3.99 -3.92
N ARG A 410 2.32 -3.44 -4.60
CA ARG A 410 2.87 -3.98 -5.86
C ARG A 410 4.35 -4.28 -5.76
N TRP A 411 4.74 -5.41 -6.35
CA TRP A 411 6.13 -5.67 -6.68
C TRP A 411 6.40 -5.27 -8.13
N ARG A 412 7.66 -4.97 -8.46
CA ARG A 412 8.09 -4.54 -9.78
C ARG A 412 9.53 -4.96 -10.09
N ASP A 413 9.84 -5.14 -11.37
CA ASP A 413 11.21 -5.32 -11.87
C ASP A 413 12.09 -4.06 -11.70
N THR A 414 13.40 -4.27 -11.57
CA THR A 414 14.39 -3.17 -11.44
C THR A 414 15.18 -2.92 -12.71
N LEU A 415 14.83 -3.57 -13.82
CA LEU A 415 15.46 -3.39 -15.13
C LEU A 415 14.86 -2.20 -15.88
N SER A 416 13.56 -1.97 -15.68
CA SER A 416 12.81 -0.87 -16.26
C SER A 416 13.11 0.44 -15.52
N PRO A 417 13.47 1.53 -16.22
CA PRO A 417 13.80 2.81 -15.60
C PRO A 417 12.71 3.33 -14.64
N PRO A 418 13.07 4.10 -13.60
CA PRO A 418 12.10 4.56 -12.59
C PRO A 418 10.93 5.36 -13.17
N ALA A 419 11.14 6.12 -14.24
CA ALA A 419 10.09 6.94 -14.84
C ALA A 419 9.12 6.15 -15.74
N VAL A 420 9.43 4.90 -16.08
CA VAL A 420 8.66 4.07 -17.03
C VAL A 420 7.86 3.03 -16.25
N SER A 421 6.72 2.56 -16.76
CA SER A 421 6.04 1.39 -16.18
C SER A 421 6.81 0.11 -16.51
N GLY A 422 7.24 -0.60 -15.46
CA GLY A 422 7.90 -1.90 -15.59
C GLY A 422 6.94 -3.07 -15.42
N TYR A 423 7.45 -4.29 -15.57
CA TYR A 423 6.74 -5.51 -15.22
C TYR A 423 6.44 -5.55 -13.73
N GLU A 424 5.17 -5.71 -13.38
CA GLU A 424 4.70 -5.57 -12.01
C GLU A 424 3.54 -6.53 -11.72
N GLY A 425 3.32 -6.76 -10.43
CA GLY A 425 2.19 -7.52 -9.94
C GLY A 425 1.84 -7.11 -8.53
N CYS A 426 0.78 -7.69 -7.98
CA CYS A 426 0.31 -7.37 -6.63
C CYS A 426 0.92 -8.31 -5.61
N PHE A 427 0.95 -7.90 -4.35
CA PHE A 427 1.22 -8.79 -3.24
C PHE A 427 0.37 -8.43 -2.03
N PHE A 428 0.20 -9.43 -1.16
CA PHE A 428 -0.20 -9.18 0.22
C PHE A 428 0.67 -10.03 1.15
N MET A 429 0.85 -9.55 2.37
CA MET A 429 1.44 -10.28 3.48
C MET A 429 0.59 -10.04 4.74
N GLY A 430 0.10 -11.10 5.36
CA GLY A 430 -0.50 -11.05 6.70
C GLY A 430 0.52 -11.43 7.77
N ARG A 431 0.36 -10.92 8.99
CA ARG A 431 1.18 -11.40 10.11
C ARG A 431 0.85 -12.84 10.45
N ARG A 432 1.88 -13.65 10.66
CA ARG A 432 1.75 -14.98 11.22
C ARG A 432 1.37 -14.84 12.69
N ARG A 433 0.24 -15.43 13.08
CA ARG A 433 -0.32 -15.38 14.43
C ARG A 433 0.10 -16.57 15.27
#